data_AF-A0A151EEU7-F1
#
_entry.id   AF-A0A151EEU7-F1
#
_cell.length_a   1.000
_cell.length_b   1.000
_cell.length_c   1.000
_cell.angle_alpha   90.00
_cell.angle_beta   90.00
_cell.angle_gamma   90.00
#
_symmetry.space_group_name_H-M   'P 1'
#
loop_
_entity.id
_entity.type
_entity.pdbx_description
1 polymer ?
#
loop_
_entity_poly.entity_id
_entity_poly.type
_entity_poly.pdbx_seq_one_letter_code
_entity_poly.pdbx_strand_id
1 'polypeptide(L)' 'MRVVLNNGQYKITIPKDLAEEKGWGPGTKIRFVEDLDGRVFLKVIEAKPKEKKTLIPKIKKKK' A
#
# COMPACT_ATOMS: atom_id res chain seq x y z
N MET A 1 9.82 4.11 12.19
CA MET A 1 9.37 2.90 11.45
C MET A 1 9.28 1.77 12.45
N ARG A 2 8.10 1.19 12.68
CA ARG A 2 7.88 0.18 13.74
C ARG A 2 7.64 -1.18 13.08
N VAL A 3 8.54 -2.13 13.31
CA VAL A 3 8.32 -3.53 12.94
C VAL A 3 7.48 -4.14 14.05
N VAL A 4 6.33 -4.73 13.70
CA VAL A 4 5.41 -5.33 14.68
C VAL A 4 5.35 -6.82 14.41
N LEU A 5 5.57 -7.62 15.46
CA LEU A 5 5.52 -9.07 15.42
C LEU A 5 4.08 -9.49 15.71
N ASN A 6 3.44 -10.20 14.77
CA ASN A 6 2.05 -10.64 14.92
C ASN A 6 1.93 -12.08 14.41
N ASN A 7 1.63 -13.02 15.31
CA ASN A 7 1.47 -14.46 15.02
C ASN A 7 2.66 -15.08 14.24
N GLY A 8 3.90 -14.79 14.66
CA GLY A 8 5.10 -15.31 14.00
C GLY A 8 5.42 -14.70 12.63
N GLN A 9 4.61 -13.73 12.18
CA GLN A 9 4.81 -13.03 10.92
C GLN A 9 5.22 -11.58 11.18
N TYR A 10 6.38 -11.18 10.64
CA TYR A 10 6.87 -9.81 10.72
C TYR A 10 6.02 -8.92 9.80
N LYS A 11 5.42 -7.88 10.38
CA LYS A 11 4.65 -6.88 9.63
C LYS A 11 5.40 -5.55 9.67
N ILE A 12 5.54 -4.93 8.50
CA ILE A 12 6.05 -3.57 8.36
C ILE A 12 4.85 -2.67 8.07
N THR A 13 4.65 -1.66 8.91
CA THR A 13 3.64 -0.64 8.64
C THR A 13 4.20 0.38 7.66
N ILE A 14 3.62 0.44 6.48
CA ILE A 14 3.93 1.46 5.46
C ILE A 14 2.99 2.65 5.68
N PRO A 15 3.51 3.88 5.78
CA PRO A 15 2.69 5.10 5.83
C PRO A 15 1.72 5.18 4.66
N LYS A 16 0.52 5.71 4.91
CA LYS A 16 -0.55 5.82 3.90
C LYS A 16 -0.11 6.64 2.70
N ASP A 17 0.62 7.74 2.94
CA ASP A 17 1.07 8.67 1.91
C ASP A 17 2.02 7.99 0.89
N LEU A 18 2.97 7.17 1.39
CA LEU A 18 3.89 6.40 0.54
C LEU A 18 3.16 5.31 -0.25
N ALA A 19 2.19 4.65 0.38
CA ALA A 19 1.36 3.67 -0.31
C ALA A 19 0.52 4.33 -1.42
N GLU A 20 -0.01 5.53 -1.21
CA GLU A 20 -0.79 6.26 -2.22
C GLU A 20 0.10 6.77 -3.36
N GLU A 21 1.28 7.32 -3.06
CA GLU A 21 2.25 7.76 -4.08
C GLU A 21 2.71 6.59 -4.97
N LYS A 22 2.92 5.40 -4.38
CA LYS A 22 3.27 4.19 -5.13
C LYS A 22 2.08 3.46 -5.74
N GLY A 23 0.86 3.93 -5.51
CA GLY A 23 -0.37 3.30 -6.02
C GLY A 23 -0.71 1.95 -5.39
N TRP A 24 -0.20 1.67 -4.18
CA TRP A 24 -0.42 0.41 -3.47
C TRP A 24 -1.81 0.38 -2.84
N GLY A 25 -2.65 -0.53 -3.35
CA GLY A 25 -3.96 -0.84 -2.80
C GLY A 25 -3.95 -2.13 -1.96
N PRO A 26 -5.00 -2.36 -1.13
CA PRO A 26 -5.20 -3.65 -0.49
C PRO A 26 -5.27 -4.75 -1.55
N GLY A 27 -4.47 -5.81 -1.38
CA GLY A 27 -4.32 -6.88 -2.38
C GLY A 27 -3.20 -6.67 -3.41
N THR A 28 -2.44 -5.58 -3.33
CA THR A 28 -1.19 -5.41 -4.08
C THR A 28 -0.16 -6.44 -3.61
N LYS A 29 0.41 -7.21 -4.53
CA LYS A 29 1.48 -8.17 -4.21
C LYS A 29 2.83 -7.51 -4.40
N ILE A 30 3.63 -7.51 -3.35
CA ILE A 30 4.95 -6.88 -3.30
C ILE A 30 5.97 -7.95 -2.93
N ARG A 31 7.10 -7.96 -3.63
CA ARG A 31 8.27 -8.78 -3.34
C ARG A 31 9.21 -8.02 -2.43
N PHE A 32 9.72 -8.71 -1.42
CA PHE A 32 10.86 -8.26 -0.63
C PHE A 32 12.13 -8.69 -1.36
N VAL A 33 13.03 -7.76 -1.60
CA VAL A 33 14.36 -8.00 -2.16
C VAL A 33 15.36 -7.42 -1.18
N GLU A 34 16.22 -8.26 -0.63
CA GLU A 34 17.33 -7.82 0.21
C GLU A 34 18.60 -7.69 -0.62
N ASP A 35 19.46 -6.75 -0.22
CA ASP A 35 20.79 -6.56 -0.78
C ASP A 35 21.86 -7.04 0.20
N LEU A 36 23.09 -7.20 -0.27
CA LEU A 36 24.22 -7.69 0.54
C LEU A 36 24.55 -6.77 1.73
N ASP A 37 24.18 -5.48 1.64
CA ASP A 37 24.28 -4.50 2.72
C ASP A 37 23.13 -4.58 3.76
N GLY A 38 22.23 -5.56 3.64
CA GLY A 38 21.06 -5.71 4.51
C GLY A 38 19.95 -4.67 4.26
N ARG A 39 19.99 -3.99 3.11
CA ARG A 39 18.93 -3.06 2.70
C ARG A 39 17.76 -3.83 2.10
N VAL A 40 16.54 -3.52 2.52
CA VAL A 40 15.32 -4.17 2.02
C VAL A 40 14.59 -3.25 1.04
N PHE A 41 14.42 -3.73 -0.19
CA PHE A 41 13.66 -3.08 -1.25
C PHE A 41 12.31 -3.77 -1.45
N LEU A 42 11.28 -2.95 -1.64
CA LEU A 42 9.92 -3.40 -1.92
C LEU A 42 9.63 -3.25 -3.41
N LYS A 43 9.53 -4.37 -4.14
CA LYS A 43 9.28 -4.39 -5.58
C LYS A 43 7.87 -4.89 -5.87
N VAL A 44 7.06 -4.12 -6.57
CA VAL A 44 5.69 -4.53 -6.93
C VAL A 44 5.73 -5.65 -7.95
N ILE A 45 5.02 -6.75 -7.67
CA ILE A 45 4.83 -7.86 -8.62
C ILE A 45 3.49 -7.69 -9.34
N GLU A 46 2.44 -7.41 -8.58
CA GLU A 46 1.10 -7.17 -9.10
C GLU A 46 0.51 -5.95 -8.40
N ALA A 47 0.38 -4.86 -9.15
CA ALA A 47 -0.39 -3.71 -8.73
C ALA A 47 -1.86 -4.01 -8.97
N LYS A 48 -2.65 -4.12 -7.89
CA LYS A 48 -4.09 -3.88 -8.00
C LYS A 48 -4.29 -2.40 -7.67
N PRO A 49 -4.38 -1.52 -8.69
CA PRO A 49 -4.68 -0.13 -8.42
C PRO A 49 -5.99 -0.10 -7.62
N LYS A 50 -5.99 0.65 -6.52
CA LYS A 50 -7.26 1.05 -5.92
C LYS A 50 -8.05 1.71 -7.03
N GLU A 51 -9.20 1.14 -7.39
CA GLU A 51 -10.24 1.90 -8.09
C GLU A 51 -10.33 3.23 -7.35
N LYS A 52 -9.95 4.30 -8.04
CA LYS A 52 -10.25 5.64 -7.56
C LYS A 52 -11.76 5.63 -7.43
N LYS A 53 -12.29 5.49 -6.21
CA LYS A 53 -13.65 5.92 -5.92
C LYS A 53 -13.62 7.41 -6.22
N THR A 54 -13.94 7.75 -7.46
CA THR A 54 -14.38 9.06 -7.85
C THR A 54 -15.55 9.33 -6.91
N LEU A 55 -15.28 10.12 -5.88
CA LEU A 55 -16.31 10.77 -5.10
C LEU A 55 -17.01 11.69 -6.09
N ILE A 56 -17.97 11.17 -6.84
CA ILE A 56 -18.91 11.98 -7.58
C ILE A 56 -19.61 12.79 -6.48
N PRO A 57 -19.46 14.13 -6.43
CA PRO A 57 -20.27 14.90 -5.51
C PRO A 57 -21.73 14.64 -5.90
N LYS A 58 -22.50 14.03 -4.98
CA LYS A 58 -23.96 13.98 -5.09
C LYS A 58 -24.45 15.43 -5.10
N ILE A 59 -24.57 16.01 -6.29
CA ILE A 59 -25.31 17.26 -6.50
C ILE A 59 -26.75 16.93 -6.18
N LYS A 60 -27.14 17.16 -4.92
CA LYS A 60 -28.54 17.23 -4.51
C LYS A 60 -29.16 18.41 -5.26
N LYS A 61 -29.78 18.18 -6.41
CA LYS A 61 -30.79 19.10 -6.93
C LYS A 61 -32.03 18.98 -6.04
N LYS A 62 -32.14 19.92 -5.10
CA LYS A 62 -33.39 20.29 -4.43
C LYS A 62 -34.26 21.06 -5.42
N LYS A 63 -35.58 20.89 -5.24
CA LYS A 63 -36.73 21.57 -5.85
C LYS A 63 -37.16 21.10 -7.22
#